data_AF-A0A7S1R0C9-F1
#
_entry.id   AF-A0A7S1R0C9-F1
#
_cell.length_a   1.000
_cell.length_b   1.000
_cell.length_c   1.000
_cell.angle_alpha   90.00
_cell.angle_beta   90.00
_cell.angle_gamma   90.00
#
_symmetry.space_group_name_H-M   'P 1'
#
loop_
_entity.id
_entity.type
_entity.pdbx_description
1 polymer ?
#
loop_
_entity_poly.entity_id
_entity_poly.type
_entity_poly.pdbx_seq_one_letter_code
_entity_poly.pdbx_strand_id
1 'polypeptide(L)'
;VTPRVPRKLELPPFWKEACAKVAPARSSARHWEERNRCWEFIKSDGCYAAGFNISWRDAQTLAAKKLLAPYPEIVPLKPLDNPGLCEHYDLGKPGHVTDQERREAKQWFKDHVSVYVINIPSNWERWNDVSRHLWDMGLTMKKWPG
;
A
#
# COMPACT_ATOMS: atom_id res chain seq x y z
N VAL A 1 0.45 19.66 10.48
CA VAL A 1 -0.35 18.41 10.31
C VAL A 1 0.10 17.43 11.38
N THR A 2 -0.79 17.04 12.29
CA THR A 2 -0.48 16.04 13.32
C THR A 2 -0.26 14.68 12.65
N PRO A 3 0.82 13.94 12.95
CA PRO A 3 1.01 12.59 12.41
C PRO A 3 -0.19 11.72 12.78
N ARG A 4 -0.85 11.11 11.79
CA ARG A 4 -1.87 10.10 12.06
C ARG A 4 -1.16 8.86 12.59
N VAL A 5 -1.35 8.56 13.86
CA VAL A 5 -0.92 7.28 14.43
C VAL A 5 -1.71 6.17 13.74
N PRO A 6 -1.05 5.15 13.15
CA PRO A 6 -1.76 4.00 12.60
C PRO A 6 -2.67 3.40 13.67
N ARG A 7 -3.95 3.24 13.36
CA ARG A 7 -4.90 2.63 14.31
C ARG A 7 -4.47 1.18 14.56
N LYS A 8 -4.25 0.83 15.82
CA LYS A 8 -3.99 -0.56 16.20
C LYS A 8 -5.20 -1.42 15.80
N LEU A 9 -4.95 -2.48 15.06
CA LEU A 9 -6.00 -3.41 14.67
C LEU A 9 -6.19 -4.44 15.78
N GLU A 10 -7.34 -4.38 16.45
CA GLU A 10 -7.71 -5.36 17.47
C GLU A 10 -8.46 -6.53 16.82
N LEU A 11 -7.77 -7.67 16.73
CA LEU A 11 -8.36 -8.92 16.27
C LEU A 11 -8.76 -9.80 17.46
N PRO A 12 -9.96 -10.42 17.44
CA PRO A 12 -10.31 -11.46 18.39
C PRO A 12 -9.28 -12.62 18.35
N PRO A 13 -9.05 -13.34 19.46
CA PRO A 13 -8.03 -14.39 19.54
C PRO A 13 -8.08 -15.42 18.42
N PHE A 14 -9.29 -15.89 18.07
CA PHE A 14 -9.50 -16.82 16.96
C PHE A 14 -8.93 -16.28 15.64
N TRP A 15 -9.22 -15.02 15.30
CA TRP A 15 -8.75 -14.41 14.05
C TRP A 15 -7.26 -14.07 14.07
N LYS A 16 -6.69 -13.76 15.24
CA LYS A 16 -5.22 -13.64 15.37
C LYS A 16 -4.52 -14.93 14.96
N GLU A 17 -5.01 -16.07 15.46
CA GLU A 17 -4.44 -17.38 15.12
C GLU A 17 -4.72 -17.78 13.67
N ALA A 18 -5.97 -17.62 13.20
CA ALA A 18 -6.33 -17.95 11.83
C ALA A 18 -5.49 -17.18 10.81
N CYS A 19 -5.32 -15.88 11.02
CA CYS A 19 -4.53 -15.04 10.13
C CYS A 19 -3.02 -15.26 10.26
N ALA A 20 -2.53 -15.76 11.41
CA ALA A 20 -1.12 -16.11 11.56
C ALA A 20 -0.69 -17.30 10.66
N LYS A 21 -1.62 -18.15 10.24
CA LYS A 21 -1.38 -19.35 9.41
C LYS A 21 -0.99 -19.02 7.96
N VAL A 22 -1.12 -17.77 7.50
CA VAL A 22 -0.58 -17.33 6.22
C VAL A 22 0.93 -17.55 6.23
N ALA A 23 1.43 -18.41 5.34
CA ALA A 23 2.87 -18.50 5.09
C ALA A 23 3.37 -17.09 4.72
N PRO A 24 4.46 -16.61 5.33
CA PRO A 24 4.99 -15.29 5.00
C PRO A 24 5.14 -15.14 3.48
N ALA A 25 4.69 -14.00 2.93
CA ALA A 25 4.82 -13.74 1.50
C ALA A 25 6.27 -13.97 1.07
N ARG A 26 6.48 -14.61 -0.09
CA ARG A 26 7.82 -14.87 -0.66
C ARG A 26 8.63 -13.60 -1.00
N SER A 27 8.11 -12.41 -0.70
CA SER A 27 8.73 -11.16 -1.09
C SER A 27 9.78 -10.70 -0.09
N SER A 28 10.81 -10.04 -0.62
CA SER A 28 11.83 -9.26 0.10
C SER A 28 11.27 -8.07 0.91
N ALA A 29 9.94 -7.95 1.02
CA ALA A 29 9.31 -6.94 1.83
C ALA A 29 9.66 -7.17 3.31
N ARG A 30 10.10 -6.10 3.99
CA ARG A 30 10.42 -6.13 5.41
C ARG A 30 9.29 -6.79 6.20
N HIS A 31 9.61 -7.87 6.90
CA HIS A 31 8.71 -8.46 7.87
C HIS A 31 8.72 -7.57 9.11
N TRP A 32 7.53 -7.14 9.55
CA TRP A 32 7.36 -6.56 10.87
C TRP A 32 6.28 -7.35 11.62
N GLU A 33 6.49 -7.56 12.92
CA GLU A 33 5.72 -8.51 13.73
C GLU A 33 4.22 -8.17 13.79
N GLU A 34 3.87 -6.89 13.69
CA GLU A 34 2.49 -6.40 13.82
C GLU A 34 1.71 -6.31 12.50
N ARG A 35 2.19 -6.93 11.41
CA ARG A 35 1.46 -6.89 10.13
C ARG A 35 0.13 -7.64 10.26
N ASN A 36 -0.96 -7.01 9.86
CA ASN A 36 -2.25 -7.67 9.73
C ASN A 36 -2.21 -8.71 8.59
N ARG A 37 -1.96 -9.97 8.95
CA ARG A 37 -1.91 -11.08 7.98
C ARG A 37 -3.27 -11.44 7.39
N CYS A 38 -4.38 -11.07 8.03
CA CYS A 38 -5.72 -11.28 7.45
C CYS A 38 -5.85 -10.52 6.12
N TRP A 39 -5.15 -9.38 6.00
CA TRP A 39 -5.17 -8.57 4.78
C TRP A 39 -4.64 -9.34 3.57
N GLU A 40 -3.65 -10.22 3.75
CA GLU A 40 -3.11 -11.03 2.66
C GLU A 40 -4.16 -11.98 2.09
N PHE A 41 -4.95 -12.64 2.94
CA PHE A 41 -6.04 -13.50 2.49
C PHE A 41 -7.18 -12.71 1.85
N ILE A 42 -7.51 -11.53 2.35
CA ILE A 42 -8.51 -10.67 1.69
C ILE A 42 -8.06 -10.32 0.27
N LYS A 43 -6.76 -10.04 0.10
CA LYS A 43 -6.17 -9.79 -1.22
C LYS A 43 -6.18 -11.04 -2.11
N SER A 44 -5.56 -12.14 -1.68
CA SER A 44 -5.40 -13.34 -2.50
C SER A 44 -6.71 -14.09 -2.72
N ASP A 45 -7.39 -14.42 -1.64
CA ASP A 45 -8.53 -15.35 -1.62
C ASP A 45 -9.90 -14.67 -1.76
N GLY A 46 -9.91 -13.34 -1.62
CA GLY A 46 -11.06 -12.49 -1.89
C GLY A 46 -10.90 -11.76 -3.22
N CYS A 47 -10.12 -10.68 -3.22
CA CYS A 47 -10.07 -9.74 -4.33
C CYS A 47 -9.52 -10.35 -5.63
N TYR A 48 -8.33 -10.98 -5.56
CA TYR A 48 -7.65 -11.50 -6.75
C TYR A 48 -8.37 -12.72 -7.30
N ALA A 49 -8.83 -13.62 -6.41
CA ALA A 49 -9.65 -14.76 -6.79
C ALA A 49 -10.97 -14.36 -7.47
N ALA A 50 -11.51 -13.18 -7.16
CA ALA A 50 -12.70 -12.61 -7.80
C ALA A 50 -12.40 -11.69 -9.01
N GLY A 51 -11.13 -11.65 -9.46
CA GLY A 51 -10.73 -10.87 -10.63
C GLY A 51 -10.88 -9.35 -10.48
N PHE A 52 -10.67 -8.81 -9.27
CA PHE A 52 -10.67 -7.36 -8.99
C PHE A 52 -12.03 -6.63 -9.16
N ASN A 53 -13.12 -7.37 -9.40
CA ASN A 53 -14.43 -6.80 -9.75
C ASN A 53 -15.40 -6.67 -8.57
N ILE A 54 -14.90 -6.68 -7.35
CA ILE A 54 -15.72 -6.65 -6.13
C ILE A 54 -15.19 -5.60 -5.14
N SER A 55 -16.00 -5.24 -4.15
CA SER A 55 -15.54 -4.34 -3.09
C SER A 55 -14.58 -5.05 -2.13
N TRP A 56 -13.82 -4.29 -1.34
CA TRP A 56 -13.00 -4.88 -0.26
C TRP A 56 -13.86 -5.58 0.80
N ARG A 57 -15.10 -5.10 1.01
CA ARG A 57 -16.06 -5.74 1.92
C ARG A 57 -16.46 -7.12 1.41
N ASP A 58 -16.74 -7.23 0.11
CA ASP A 58 -17.10 -8.50 -0.52
C ASP A 58 -15.90 -9.46 -0.51
N ALA A 59 -14.71 -8.96 -0.83
CA ALA A 59 -13.47 -9.73 -0.76
C ALA A 59 -13.23 -10.28 0.65
N GLN A 60 -13.44 -9.46 1.68
CA GLN A 60 -13.35 -9.88 3.07
C GLN A 60 -14.41 -10.94 3.41
N THR A 61 -15.63 -10.79 2.91
CA THR A 61 -16.71 -11.78 3.09
C THR A 61 -16.35 -13.12 2.44
N LEU A 62 -15.76 -13.12 1.24
CA LEU A 62 -15.30 -14.33 0.57
C LEU A 62 -14.17 -15.03 1.35
N ALA A 63 -13.19 -14.27 1.84
CA ALA A 63 -12.14 -14.81 2.70
C ALA A 63 -12.70 -15.35 4.02
N ALA A 64 -13.72 -14.71 4.59
CA ALA A 64 -14.37 -15.13 5.83
C ALA A 64 -15.15 -16.45 5.70
N LYS A 65 -15.80 -16.69 4.57
CA LYS A 65 -16.46 -17.97 4.27
C LYS A 65 -15.47 -19.15 4.28
N LYS A 66 -14.19 -18.89 4.02
CA LYS A 66 -13.10 -19.88 4.09
C LYS A 66 -12.41 -19.93 5.46
N LEU A 67 -12.89 -19.16 6.45
CA LEU A 67 -12.26 -18.99 7.77
C LEU A 67 -10.84 -18.42 7.71
N LEU A 68 -10.53 -17.62 6.67
CA LEU A 68 -9.21 -17.02 6.47
C LEU A 68 -9.12 -15.57 6.99
N ALA A 69 -10.24 -14.89 7.11
CA ALA A 69 -10.32 -13.53 7.65
C ALA A 69 -11.65 -13.32 8.40
N PRO A 70 -11.75 -12.38 9.34
CA PRO A 70 -13.03 -12.07 9.99
C PRO A 70 -14.08 -11.60 8.99
N TYR A 71 -15.36 -11.88 9.28
CA TYR A 71 -16.46 -11.22 8.59
C TYR A 71 -16.38 -9.69 8.79
N PRO A 72 -16.76 -8.87 7.78
CA PRO A 72 -16.75 -7.41 7.90
C PRO A 72 -17.57 -6.87 9.09
N GLU A 73 -18.60 -7.61 9.49
CA GLU A 73 -19.50 -7.28 10.61
C GLU A 73 -18.83 -7.49 11.99
N ILE A 74 -17.80 -8.35 12.06
CA ILE A 74 -17.04 -8.63 13.29
C ILE A 74 -15.87 -7.67 13.40
N VAL A 75 -15.02 -7.63 12.36
CA VAL A 75 -13.84 -6.74 12.32
C VAL A 75 -13.76 -6.14 10.91
N PRO A 76 -14.22 -4.90 10.69
CA PRO A 76 -14.16 -4.29 9.38
C PRO A 76 -12.70 -3.97 9.01
N LEU A 77 -12.19 -4.63 7.98
CA LEU A 77 -10.85 -4.39 7.45
C LEU A 77 -10.98 -3.47 6.23
N LYS A 78 -10.80 -2.16 6.44
CA LYS A 78 -10.97 -1.14 5.40
C LYS A 78 -9.61 -0.75 4.80
N PRO A 79 -9.52 -0.59 3.46
CA PRO A 79 -8.34 0.01 2.83
C PRO A 79 -8.24 1.50 3.20
N LEU A 80 -7.08 2.11 2.94
CA LEU A 80 -6.81 3.50 3.29
C LEU A 80 -7.57 4.51 2.38
N ASP A 81 -7.75 4.20 1.09
CA ASP A 81 -8.24 5.19 0.12
C ASP A 81 -9.65 4.95 -0.42
N ASN A 82 -9.96 3.74 -0.90
CA ASN A 82 -11.26 3.46 -1.52
C ASN A 82 -11.83 2.08 -1.12
N PRO A 83 -12.81 2.02 -0.20
CA PRO A 83 -13.40 0.76 0.25
C PRO A 83 -14.32 0.10 -0.78
N GLY A 84 -14.83 0.87 -1.77
CA GLY A 84 -15.81 0.41 -2.74
C GLY A 84 -15.24 -0.50 -3.82
N LEU A 85 -13.92 -0.60 -3.93
CA LEU A 85 -13.26 -1.28 -5.03
C LEU A 85 -11.98 -1.95 -4.58
N CYS A 86 -11.87 -3.24 -4.83
CA CYS A 86 -10.67 -3.98 -4.49
C CYS A 86 -9.63 -3.88 -5.62
N GLU A 87 -8.54 -3.14 -5.35
CA GLU A 87 -7.28 -3.13 -6.11
C GLU A 87 -7.39 -3.15 -7.66
N HIS A 88 -8.40 -2.49 -8.24
CA HIS A 88 -8.51 -2.38 -9.69
C HIS A 88 -7.45 -1.39 -10.17
N TYR A 89 -6.36 -1.91 -10.71
CA TYR A 89 -5.24 -1.11 -11.17
C TYR A 89 -5.70 0.02 -12.09
N ASP A 90 -6.64 -0.25 -13.01
CA ASP A 90 -7.15 0.77 -13.94
C ASP A 90 -7.84 1.97 -13.28
N LEU A 91 -8.42 1.80 -12.09
CA LEU A 91 -9.09 2.89 -11.38
C LEU A 91 -8.13 3.71 -10.51
N GLY A 92 -6.90 3.22 -10.32
CA GLY A 92 -5.77 3.97 -9.75
C GLY A 92 -4.73 4.39 -10.78
N LYS A 93 -4.87 3.98 -12.05
CA LYS A 93 -4.00 4.44 -13.13
C LYS A 93 -4.14 5.96 -13.27
N PRO A 94 -3.05 6.69 -13.55
CA PRO A 94 -3.16 8.04 -14.04
C PRO A 94 -4.16 8.04 -15.20
N GLY A 95 -5.17 8.90 -15.15
CA GLY A 95 -6.08 9.10 -16.28
C GLY A 95 -5.33 9.58 -17.52
N HIS A 96 -6.06 9.99 -18.56
CA HIS A 96 -5.41 10.63 -19.70
C HIS A 96 -4.83 11.99 -19.26
N VAL A 97 -3.58 11.98 -18.79
CA VAL A 97 -2.84 13.19 -18.43
C VAL A 97 -2.30 13.80 -19.72
N THR A 98 -2.80 14.98 -20.06
CA THR A 98 -2.30 15.75 -21.19
C THR A 98 -0.87 16.21 -20.93
N ASP A 99 -0.11 16.50 -21.99
CA ASP A 99 1.24 17.05 -21.84
C ASP A 99 1.24 18.40 -21.12
N GLN A 100 0.15 19.17 -21.23
CA GLN A 100 -0.02 20.43 -20.52
C GLN A 100 -0.18 20.20 -19.01
N GLU A 101 -1.11 19.34 -18.58
CA GLU A 101 -1.30 19.00 -17.17
C GLU A 101 -0.01 18.42 -16.57
N ARG A 102 0.72 17.60 -17.33
CA ARG A 102 2.02 17.07 -16.90
C ARG A 102 3.05 18.19 -16.66
N ARG A 103 3.12 19.18 -17.54
CA ARG A 103 4.03 20.34 -17.39
C ARG A 103 3.63 21.20 -16.19
N GLU A 104 2.35 21.51 -16.04
CA GLU A 104 1.81 22.32 -14.95
C GLU A 104 2.02 21.64 -13.59
N ALA A 105 1.72 20.34 -13.49
CA ALA A 105 1.96 19.56 -12.27
C ALA A 105 3.46 19.49 -11.92
N LYS A 106 4.33 19.30 -12.92
CA LYS A 106 5.79 19.30 -12.71
C LYS A 106 6.30 20.66 -12.24
N GLN A 107 5.78 21.75 -12.80
CA GLN A 107 6.14 23.10 -12.38
C GLN A 107 5.67 23.36 -10.95
N TRP A 108 4.39 23.08 -10.65
CA TRP A 108 3.84 23.20 -9.30
C TRP A 108 4.67 22.41 -8.28
N PHE A 109 5.04 21.16 -8.60
CA PHE A 109 5.82 20.33 -7.69
C PHE A 109 7.20 20.94 -7.40
N LYS A 110 7.89 21.45 -8.43
CA LYS A 110 9.19 22.12 -8.26
C LYS A 110 9.09 23.37 -7.38
N ASP A 111 8.00 24.11 -7.51
CA ASP A 111 7.81 25.38 -6.79
C ASP A 111 7.40 25.17 -5.32
N HIS A 112 6.76 24.04 -5.00
CA HIS A 112 6.13 23.83 -3.69
C HIS A 112 6.70 22.67 -2.87
N VAL A 113 7.43 21.73 -3.49
CA VAL A 113 7.85 20.49 -2.84
C VAL A 113 9.38 20.36 -2.86
N SER A 114 9.96 20.15 -1.68
CA SER A 114 11.36 19.77 -1.54
C SER A 114 11.48 18.27 -1.26
N VAL A 115 12.26 17.56 -2.08
CA VAL A 115 12.47 16.11 -1.94
C VAL A 115 13.77 15.84 -1.18
N TYR A 116 13.64 15.14 -0.06
CA TYR A 116 14.75 14.64 0.74
C TYR A 116 14.76 13.13 0.67
N VAL A 117 15.88 12.58 0.20
CA VAL A 117 16.07 11.13 0.17
C VAL A 117 16.93 10.76 1.37
N ILE A 118 16.31 10.13 2.37
CA ILE A 118 16.98 9.61 3.56
C ILE A 118 17.63 8.29 3.16
N ASN A 119 18.95 8.21 3.27
CA ASN A 119 19.68 6.99 3.01
C ASN A 119 20.56 6.60 4.20
N ILE A 120 20.58 5.30 4.49
CA ILE A 120 21.54 4.73 5.43
C ILE A 120 22.88 4.65 4.70
N PRO A 121 24.02 5.04 5.30
CA PRO A 121 25.31 5.12 4.62
C PRO A 121 25.75 3.86 3.86
N SER A 122 25.27 2.69 4.27
CA SER A 122 25.60 1.39 3.68
C SER A 122 24.77 0.98 2.47
N ASN A 123 23.66 1.65 2.15
CA ASN A 123 22.74 1.23 1.09
C ASN A 123 22.85 2.14 -0.16
N TRP A 124 23.95 1.99 -0.90
CA TRP A 124 24.22 2.81 -2.10
C TRP A 124 23.38 2.42 -3.31
N GLU A 125 22.98 1.16 -3.46
CA GLU A 125 22.13 0.71 -4.56
C GLU A 125 20.76 1.40 -4.52
N ARG A 126 20.09 1.37 -3.36
CA ARG A 126 18.80 2.05 -3.20
C ARG A 126 18.89 3.54 -3.44
N TRP A 127 19.99 4.18 -3.00
CA TRP A 127 20.24 5.58 -3.29
C TRP A 127 20.33 5.85 -4.78
N ASN A 128 21.10 5.06 -5.52
CA ASN A 128 21.28 5.23 -6.95
C ASN A 128 19.98 5.04 -7.73
N ASP A 129 19.17 4.05 -7.37
CA ASP A 129 17.90 3.76 -8.05
C ASP A 129 16.90 4.90 -7.84
N VAL A 130 16.72 5.35 -6.59
CA VAL A 130 15.82 6.47 -6.28
C VAL A 130 16.33 7.75 -6.93
N SER A 131 17.65 7.98 -6.89
CA SER A 131 18.26 9.17 -7.47
C SER A 131 18.06 9.25 -8.97
N ARG A 132 18.29 8.13 -9.67
CA ARG A 132 18.11 8.03 -11.12
C ARG A 132 16.66 8.30 -11.51
N HIS A 133 15.71 7.66 -10.81
CA HIS A 133 14.30 7.84 -11.09
C HIS A 133 13.83 9.29 -10.91
N LEU A 134 14.29 9.98 -9.85
CA LEU A 134 13.97 11.41 -9.64
C LEU A 134 14.59 12.30 -10.72
N TRP A 135 15.79 11.96 -11.18
CA TRP A 135 16.47 12.66 -12.28
C TRP A 135 15.75 12.51 -13.61
N ASP A 136 15.28 11.30 -13.94
CA ASP A 136 14.49 11.04 -15.16
C ASP A 136 13.18 11.84 -15.16
N MET A 137 12.62 12.09 -13.98
CA MET A 137 11.46 12.96 -13.81
C MET A 137 11.81 14.46 -13.85
N GLY A 138 13.10 14.82 -13.89
CA GLY A 138 13.62 16.18 -13.88
C GLY A 138 13.35 16.92 -12.57
N LEU A 139 13.40 16.20 -11.45
CA LEU A 139 13.24 16.71 -10.10
C LEU A 139 14.61 16.82 -9.42
N THR A 140 14.79 17.86 -8.62
CA THR A 140 16.01 18.03 -7.80
C THR A 140 15.79 17.41 -6.42
N MET A 141 16.87 16.88 -5.84
CA MET A 141 16.83 16.27 -4.51
C MET A 141 18.07 16.67 -3.71
N LYS A 142 17.94 16.67 -2.38
CA LYS A 142 19.06 16.83 -1.46
C LYS A 142 19.28 15.52 -0.72
N LYS A 143 20.53 15.05 -0.71
CA LYS A 143 20.96 13.95 0.16
C LYS A 143 20.95 14.47 1.60
N TRP A 144 20.21 13.81 2.47
CA TRP A 144 20.29 14.09 3.90
C TRP A 144 21.15 13.01 4.58
N PRO A 145 22.20 13.37 5.33
CA PRO A 145 22.92 12.40 6.15
C PRO A 145 21.97 11.90 7.24
N GLY A 146 21.59 10.63 7.15
CA GLY A 146 20.83 9.93 8.19
C GLY A 146 21.73 9.45 9.31
#